data_AF-A0A1I7ZUZ6-F1
#
_entry.id   AF-A0A1I7ZUZ6-F1
#
_cell.length_a   1.000
_cell.length_b   1.000
_cell.length_c   1.000
_cell.angle_alpha   90.00
_cell.angle_beta   90.00
_cell.angle_gamma   90.00
#
_symmetry.space_group_name_H-M   'P 1'
#
loop_
_entity.id
_entity.type
_entity.pdbx_description
1 polymer ?
#
loop_
_entity_poly.entity_id
_entity_poly.type
_entity_poly.pdbx_seq_one_letter_code
_entity_poly.pdbx_strand_id
1 'polypeptide(L)'
;MENASFLASCHTAKEIASDDGFMKLLIFRLVMFVIGLLMLVGMFVMESYVDGCDYLISAALSVVVRAPPDVAMYGQCWSMFFLALERSIATVYYRHYEKRTNVLMGRVMLVVQIALSLLWIFLLIFDFDWETRKVSCSLVNGKTESRFLILMSSMAALEIFTVLWLGVLYLANNVHLKMMKSELSRHKLTEKYQICENMRAIAHVFPIIVTHFVFFCATLVAQPINTYLHAHQSAYEFHVQIETLNFLPFYALVLPIVLFLRNRWDAIEGALGRVLVRLRLKNVDGEADDGQIYFQQLSQQFDKAASRSQPKRRAALGGFGLLFTQRVGQAG
;
A
#
# COMPACT_ATOMS: atom_id res chain seq x y z
N MET A 1 -6.90 -23.13 25.01
CA MET A 1 -6.50 -21.85 25.63
C MET A 1 -5.51 -21.01 24.78
N GLU A 2 -4.64 -21.61 23.95
CA GLU A 2 -3.62 -20.88 23.15
C GLU A 2 -4.13 -19.98 22.01
N ASN A 3 -5.36 -20.20 21.53
CA ASN A 3 -5.87 -19.53 20.32
C ASN A 3 -6.07 -18.01 20.43
N ALA A 4 -6.32 -17.48 21.63
CA ALA A 4 -6.58 -16.04 21.80
C ALA A 4 -5.44 -15.28 22.49
N SER A 5 -4.47 -15.97 23.11
CA SER A 5 -3.20 -15.33 23.52
C SER A 5 -2.34 -15.01 22.30
N PHE A 6 -2.33 -15.87 21.27
CA PHE A 6 -1.58 -15.63 20.04
C PHE A 6 -2.15 -14.47 19.21
N LEU A 7 -3.49 -14.37 19.09
CA LEU A 7 -4.14 -13.23 18.43
C LEU A 7 -3.87 -11.90 19.17
N ALA A 8 -3.83 -11.92 20.50
CA ALA A 8 -3.48 -10.76 21.32
C ALA A 8 -1.99 -10.38 21.22
N SER A 9 -1.08 -11.36 21.18
CA SER A 9 0.37 -11.12 21.03
C SER A 9 0.73 -10.58 19.64
N CYS A 10 -0.06 -10.93 18.62
CA CYS A 10 0.08 -10.34 17.30
C CYS A 10 -0.31 -8.84 17.28
N HIS A 11 -1.13 -8.35 18.23
CA HIS A 11 -1.57 -6.95 18.28
C HIS A 11 -0.48 -5.97 18.78
N THR A 12 0.47 -6.41 19.60
CA THR A 12 1.43 -5.50 20.28
C THR A 12 2.70 -5.17 19.50
N ALA A 13 3.05 -5.91 18.46
CA ALA A 13 4.32 -5.72 17.74
C ALA A 13 4.26 -4.70 16.57
N LYS A 14 3.10 -4.11 16.27
CA LYS A 14 2.83 -3.41 14.99
C LYS A 14 2.84 -1.87 15.05
N GLU A 15 3.07 -1.26 16.20
CA GLU A 15 2.79 0.18 16.41
C GLU A 15 3.86 1.15 15.88
N ILE A 16 5.01 0.70 15.34
CA ILE A 16 6.14 1.62 15.06
C ILE A 16 6.68 1.56 13.61
N ALA A 17 6.47 0.49 12.84
CA ALA A 17 7.14 0.32 11.53
C ALA A 17 6.25 0.54 10.30
N SER A 18 4.93 0.56 10.44
CA SER A 18 4.00 0.63 9.30
C SER A 18 3.51 2.04 8.95
N ASP A 19 3.68 3.02 9.84
CA ASP A 19 3.11 4.37 9.64
C ASP A 19 3.98 5.28 8.77
N ASP A 20 5.31 5.14 8.83
CA ASP A 20 6.22 6.08 8.17
C ASP A 20 6.10 6.06 6.63
N GLY A 21 5.97 4.88 6.03
CA GLY A 21 5.88 4.75 4.57
C GLY A 21 4.55 5.23 4.01
N PHE A 22 3.46 4.89 4.69
CA PHE A 22 2.12 5.29 4.30
C PHE A 22 1.90 6.80 4.50
N MET A 23 2.37 7.35 5.63
CA MET A 23 2.29 8.79 5.89
C MET A 23 3.10 9.58 4.86
N LYS A 24 4.30 9.12 4.46
CA LYS A 24 5.09 9.74 3.39
C LYS A 24 4.37 9.72 2.04
N LEU A 25 3.69 8.62 1.70
CA LEU A 25 2.87 8.54 0.48
C LEU A 25 1.68 9.50 0.52
N LEU A 26 1.05 9.65 1.69
CA LEU A 26 -0.09 10.55 1.89
C LEU A 26 0.33 12.03 1.83
N ILE A 27 1.47 12.36 2.44
CA ILE A 27 2.10 13.69 2.33
C ILE A 27 2.43 14.00 0.87
N PHE A 28 3.04 13.05 0.15
CA PHE A 28 3.33 13.22 -1.27
C PHE A 28 2.05 13.49 -2.09
N ARG A 29 0.97 12.75 -1.83
CA ARG A 29 -0.33 12.97 -2.47
C ARG A 29 -0.91 14.34 -2.15
N LEU A 30 -0.81 14.79 -0.89
CA LEU A 30 -1.25 16.12 -0.47
C LEU A 30 -0.44 17.23 -1.15
N VAL A 31 0.88 17.08 -1.24
CA VAL A 31 1.76 18.04 -1.91
C VAL A 31 1.41 18.17 -3.39
N MET A 32 1.23 17.04 -4.09
CA MET A 32 0.82 17.06 -5.50
C MET A 32 -0.55 17.72 -5.70
N PHE A 33 -1.50 17.50 -4.78
CA PHE A 33 -2.79 18.16 -4.79
C PHE A 33 -2.68 19.68 -4.58
N VAL A 34 -1.88 20.13 -3.60
CA VAL A 34 -1.64 21.55 -3.34
C VAL A 34 -0.95 22.22 -4.51
N ILE A 35 0.05 21.57 -5.12
CA ILE A 35 0.70 22.08 -6.33
C ILE A 35 -0.32 22.22 -7.46
N GLY A 36 -1.19 21.22 -7.66
CA GLY A 36 -2.28 21.31 -8.65
C GLY A 36 -3.24 22.47 -8.38
N LEU A 37 -3.63 22.68 -7.11
CA LEU A 37 -4.49 23.80 -6.70
C LEU A 37 -3.80 25.15 -6.95
N LEU A 38 -2.52 25.28 -6.63
CA LEU A 38 -1.74 26.50 -6.84
C LEU A 38 -1.57 26.82 -8.33
N MET A 39 -1.34 25.80 -9.17
CA MET A 39 -1.34 25.97 -10.62
C MET A 39 -2.69 26.47 -11.12
N LEU A 40 -3.79 25.87 -10.65
CA LEU A 40 -5.16 26.28 -11.01
C LEU A 40 -5.42 27.74 -10.63
N VAL A 41 -5.14 28.13 -9.38
CA VAL A 41 -5.31 29.51 -8.89
C VAL A 41 -4.43 30.48 -9.65
N GLY A 42 -3.17 30.12 -9.91
CA GLY A 42 -2.25 30.95 -10.68
C GLY A 42 -2.77 31.24 -12.09
N MET A 43 -3.44 30.29 -12.73
CA MET A 43 -4.04 30.50 -14.05
C MET A 43 -5.30 31.34 -14.01
N PHE A 44 -6.19 31.14 -13.03
CA PHE A 44 -7.37 32.02 -12.83
C PHE A 44 -6.98 33.48 -12.59
N VAL A 45 -5.83 33.72 -11.96
CA VAL A 45 -5.32 35.07 -11.71
C VAL A 45 -4.66 35.69 -12.95
N MET A 46 -4.18 34.89 -13.90
CA MET A 46 -3.41 35.36 -15.06
C MET A 46 -4.26 35.72 -16.29
N GLU A 47 -5.54 35.39 -16.31
CA GLU A 47 -6.42 35.65 -17.45
C GLU A 47 -7.54 36.65 -17.13
N SER A 48 -7.18 37.94 -17.06
CA SER A 48 -8.16 39.01 -17.21
C SER A 48 -8.45 39.18 -18.71
N TYR A 49 -9.43 38.44 -19.22
CA TYR A 49 -9.89 38.61 -20.61
C TYR A 49 -10.52 40.00 -20.78
N VAL A 50 -10.01 40.76 -21.76
CA VAL A 50 -10.50 42.10 -22.10
C VAL A 50 -11.84 42.03 -22.86
N ASP A 51 -12.08 40.95 -23.60
CA ASP A 51 -13.32 40.67 -24.31
C ASP A 51 -14.00 39.39 -23.79
N GLY A 52 -15.22 39.53 -23.25
CA GLY A 52 -16.00 38.40 -22.71
C GLY A 52 -16.44 37.35 -23.75
N CYS A 53 -16.16 37.58 -25.03
CA CYS A 53 -16.51 36.68 -26.13
C CYS A 53 -15.36 35.75 -26.58
N ASP A 54 -14.11 35.97 -26.15
CA ASP A 54 -12.96 35.08 -26.47
C ASP A 54 -12.57 34.21 -25.26
N TYR A 55 -13.50 33.38 -24.79
CA TYR A 55 -13.28 32.43 -23.67
C TYR A 55 -12.64 31.11 -24.12
N LEU A 56 -12.18 31.04 -25.37
CA LEU A 56 -11.62 29.84 -25.97
C LEU A 56 -10.18 29.62 -25.51
N ILE A 57 -9.95 28.49 -24.84
CA ILE A 57 -8.66 28.15 -24.25
C ILE A 57 -7.76 27.51 -25.31
N SER A 58 -6.48 27.89 -25.33
CA SER A 58 -5.49 27.24 -26.20
C SER A 58 -5.30 25.76 -25.81
N ALA A 59 -5.12 24.90 -26.80
CA ALA A 59 -4.82 23.47 -26.59
C ALA A 59 -3.60 23.26 -25.68
N ALA A 60 -2.55 24.07 -25.84
CA ALA A 60 -1.35 23.99 -25.01
C ALA A 60 -1.65 24.26 -23.53
N LEU A 61 -2.41 25.32 -23.23
CA LEU A 61 -2.81 25.65 -21.87
C LEU A 61 -3.66 24.52 -21.27
N SER A 62 -4.65 24.03 -22.02
CA SER A 62 -5.48 22.88 -21.62
C SER A 62 -4.65 21.66 -21.22
N VAL A 63 -3.64 21.30 -22.01
CA VAL A 63 -2.77 20.16 -21.71
C VAL A 63 -1.94 20.40 -20.44
N VAL A 64 -1.35 21.59 -20.28
CA VAL A 64 -0.55 21.94 -19.09
C VAL A 64 -1.40 21.91 -17.82
N VAL A 65 -2.66 22.37 -17.89
CA VAL A 65 -3.60 22.33 -16.77
C VAL A 65 -4.00 20.90 -16.43
N ARG A 66 -4.34 20.10 -17.45
CA ARG A 66 -5.05 18.83 -17.28
C ARG A 66 -4.11 17.64 -17.07
N ALA A 67 -2.93 17.67 -17.67
CA ALA A 67 -1.98 16.56 -17.60
C ALA A 67 -1.52 16.24 -16.16
N PRO A 68 -1.15 17.19 -15.28
CA PRO A 68 -0.65 16.84 -13.95
C PRO A 68 -1.69 16.12 -13.07
N PRO A 69 -2.96 16.58 -12.98
CA PRO A 69 -4.02 15.82 -12.30
C PRO A 69 -4.22 14.42 -12.89
N ASP A 70 -4.15 14.27 -14.22
CA ASP A 70 -4.33 12.96 -14.85
C ASP A 70 -3.13 12.02 -14.62
N VAL A 71 -1.89 12.52 -14.62
CA VAL A 71 -0.70 11.75 -14.18
C VAL A 71 -0.91 11.24 -12.75
N ALA A 72 -1.41 12.11 -11.87
CA ALA A 72 -1.67 11.74 -10.48
C ALA A 72 -2.78 10.69 -10.38
N MET A 73 -3.86 10.85 -11.14
CA MET A 73 -4.97 9.89 -11.23
C MET A 73 -4.45 8.51 -11.68
N TYR A 74 -3.75 8.44 -12.81
CA TYR A 74 -3.18 7.18 -13.30
C TYR A 74 -2.16 6.58 -12.33
N GLY A 75 -1.34 7.42 -11.71
CA GLY A 75 -0.40 7.01 -10.66
C GLY A 75 -1.08 6.37 -9.46
N GLN A 76 -2.25 6.87 -9.04
CA GLN A 76 -3.00 6.27 -7.94
C GLN A 76 -3.51 4.88 -8.28
N CYS A 77 -4.03 4.67 -9.50
CA CYS A 77 -4.45 3.34 -9.94
C CYS A 77 -3.28 2.35 -10.00
N TRP A 78 -2.15 2.76 -10.58
CA TRP A 78 -0.95 1.93 -10.58
C TRP A 78 -0.43 1.65 -9.17
N SER A 79 -0.50 2.62 -8.24
CA SER A 79 -0.16 2.39 -6.83
C SER A 79 -1.00 1.29 -6.20
N MET A 80 -2.32 1.26 -6.44
CA MET A 80 -3.18 0.22 -5.87
C MET A 80 -2.84 -1.16 -6.43
N PHE A 81 -2.57 -1.23 -7.73
CA PHE A 81 -2.11 -2.46 -8.37
C PHE A 81 -0.76 -2.95 -7.79
N PHE A 82 0.24 -2.07 -7.68
CA PHE A 82 1.55 -2.43 -7.12
C PHE A 82 1.48 -2.82 -5.65
N LEU A 83 0.59 -2.20 -4.88
CA LEU A 83 0.31 -2.61 -3.50
C LEU A 83 -0.27 -4.02 -3.46
N ALA A 84 -1.24 -4.33 -4.32
CA ALA A 84 -1.77 -5.69 -4.44
C ALA A 84 -0.69 -6.70 -4.86
N LEU A 85 0.18 -6.34 -5.81
CA LEU A 85 1.29 -7.18 -6.26
C LEU A 85 2.29 -7.44 -5.13
N GLU A 86 2.65 -6.41 -4.37
CA GLU A 86 3.58 -6.52 -3.25
C GLU A 86 3.01 -7.38 -2.11
N ARG A 87 1.73 -7.23 -1.77
CA ARG A 87 1.01 -8.15 -0.86
C ARG A 87 0.96 -9.59 -1.39
N SER A 88 0.86 -9.76 -2.70
CA SER A 88 0.87 -11.08 -3.35
C SER A 88 2.22 -11.77 -3.20
N ILE A 89 3.30 -11.02 -3.44
CA ILE A 89 4.67 -11.48 -3.26
C ILE A 89 4.94 -11.83 -1.80
N ALA A 90 4.48 -10.99 -0.85
CA ALA A 90 4.57 -11.29 0.58
C ALA A 90 3.82 -12.59 0.96
N THR A 91 2.67 -12.85 0.33
CA THR A 91 1.88 -14.08 0.56
C THR A 91 2.58 -15.31 0.00
N VAL A 92 3.08 -15.26 -1.24
CA VAL A 92 3.70 -16.42 -1.90
C VAL A 92 5.07 -16.73 -1.30
N TYR A 93 5.85 -15.69 -0.98
CA TYR A 93 7.24 -15.82 -0.52
C TYR A 93 7.40 -15.55 0.97
N TYR A 94 6.37 -15.77 1.80
CA TYR A 94 6.37 -15.43 3.24
C TYR A 94 7.67 -15.85 3.95
N ARG A 95 8.12 -17.11 3.75
CA ARG A 95 9.36 -17.66 4.36
C ARG A 95 10.63 -16.85 4.09
N HIS A 96 10.73 -16.21 2.93
CA HIS A 96 11.93 -15.51 2.46
C HIS A 96 11.77 -13.99 2.45
N TYR A 97 10.53 -13.49 2.52
CA TYR A 97 10.20 -12.09 2.38
C TYR A 97 10.89 -11.22 3.43
N GLU A 98 10.87 -11.64 4.70
CA GLU A 98 11.48 -10.89 5.81
C GLU A 98 13.02 -10.82 5.69
N LYS A 99 13.65 -11.94 5.34
CA LYS A 99 15.12 -12.02 5.16
C LYS A 99 15.62 -11.22 3.96
N ARG A 100 14.73 -10.94 3.01
CA ARG A 100 15.02 -10.19 1.79
C ARG A 100 14.08 -8.98 1.70
N THR A 101 13.95 -8.22 2.79
CA THR A 101 13.33 -6.89 2.76
C THR A 101 14.17 -5.99 1.86
N ASN A 102 14.02 -6.20 0.56
CA ASN A 102 14.75 -5.54 -0.49
C ASN A 102 14.04 -4.22 -0.70
N VAL A 103 14.54 -3.19 -0.02
CA VAL A 103 14.19 -1.79 -0.30
C VAL A 103 14.28 -1.50 -1.81
N LEU A 104 15.16 -2.22 -2.53
CA LEU A 104 15.26 -2.22 -3.98
C LEU A 104 13.93 -2.56 -4.68
N MET A 105 13.18 -3.57 -4.22
CA MET A 105 11.91 -3.98 -4.83
C MET A 105 10.88 -2.84 -4.76
N GLY A 106 10.72 -2.21 -3.59
CA GLY A 106 9.84 -1.05 -3.44
C GLY A 106 10.25 0.13 -4.31
N ARG A 107 11.57 0.42 -4.41
CA ARG A 107 12.09 1.48 -5.29
C ARG A 107 11.83 1.18 -6.77
N VAL A 108 12.04 -0.07 -7.21
CA VAL A 108 11.77 -0.48 -8.60
C VAL A 108 10.28 -0.34 -8.91
N MET A 109 9.39 -0.81 -8.05
CA MET A 109 7.95 -0.65 -8.22
C MET A 109 7.54 0.82 -8.33
N LEU A 110 8.12 1.69 -7.49
CA LEU A 110 7.86 3.13 -7.55
C LEU A 110 8.32 3.77 -8.87
N VAL A 111 9.53 3.45 -9.34
CA VAL A 111 10.05 3.98 -10.61
C VAL A 111 9.19 3.51 -11.78
N VAL A 112 8.81 2.23 -11.80
CA VAL A 112 7.94 1.67 -12.84
C VAL A 112 6.56 2.33 -12.78
N GLN A 113 6.00 2.55 -11.59
CA GLN A 113 4.73 3.24 -11.43
C GLN A 113 4.75 4.65 -12.06
N ILE A 114 5.76 5.45 -11.76
CA ILE A 114 5.90 6.81 -12.31
C ILE A 114 6.05 6.74 -13.84
N ALA A 115 6.88 5.83 -14.35
CA ALA A 115 7.09 5.65 -15.78
C ALA A 115 5.78 5.27 -16.50
N LEU A 116 4.98 4.36 -15.94
CA LEU A 116 3.69 3.95 -16.51
C LEU A 116 2.67 5.09 -16.51
N SER A 117 2.61 5.91 -15.45
CA SER A 117 1.73 7.08 -15.41
C SER A 117 2.08 8.12 -16.47
N LEU A 118 3.37 8.41 -16.66
CA LEU A 118 3.84 9.33 -17.69
C LEU A 118 3.61 8.78 -19.10
N LEU A 119 3.84 7.47 -19.30
CA LEU A 119 3.56 6.79 -20.56
C LEU A 119 2.08 6.92 -20.94
N TRP A 120 1.17 6.79 -19.97
CA TRP A 120 -0.28 6.91 -20.22
C TRP A 120 -0.65 8.28 -20.80
N ILE A 121 -0.12 9.36 -20.22
CA ILE A 121 -0.33 10.73 -20.71
C ILE A 121 0.35 10.92 -22.06
N PHE A 122 1.57 10.43 -22.22
CA PHE A 122 2.28 10.50 -23.50
C PHE A 122 1.47 9.87 -24.64
N LEU A 123 0.89 8.67 -24.42
CA LEU A 123 0.03 7.99 -25.40
C LEU A 123 -1.23 8.80 -25.74
N LEU A 124 -1.76 9.55 -24.78
CA LEU A 124 -2.92 10.40 -24.97
C LEU A 124 -2.58 11.67 -25.78
N ILE A 125 -1.42 12.27 -25.56
CA ILE A 125 -1.04 13.57 -26.18
C ILE A 125 -0.21 13.45 -27.46
N PHE A 126 0.36 12.29 -27.79
CA PHE A 126 1.32 12.12 -28.88
C PHE A 126 0.81 12.62 -30.25
N ASP A 127 -0.51 12.56 -30.49
CA ASP A 127 -1.16 13.00 -31.74
C ASP A 127 -2.23 14.06 -31.45
N PHE A 128 -1.96 14.89 -30.45
CA PHE A 128 -2.87 15.94 -30.03
C PHE A 128 -2.82 17.12 -31.01
N ASP A 129 -3.98 17.69 -31.31
CA ASP A 129 -4.12 18.82 -32.22
C ASP A 129 -3.91 20.14 -31.45
N TRP A 130 -2.70 20.67 -31.55
CA TRP A 130 -2.26 21.87 -30.82
C TRP A 130 -2.83 23.19 -31.35
N GLU A 131 -3.38 23.19 -32.57
CA GLU A 131 -3.94 24.41 -33.18
C GLU A 131 -5.41 24.63 -32.78
N THR A 132 -6.07 23.58 -32.27
CA THR A 132 -7.48 23.67 -31.87
C THR A 132 -7.67 24.50 -30.60
N ARG A 133 -8.64 25.42 -30.65
CA ARG A 133 -9.16 26.13 -29.48
C ARG A 133 -10.32 25.35 -28.87
N LYS A 134 -10.41 25.27 -27.54
CA LYS A 134 -11.42 24.47 -26.83
C LYS A 134 -12.22 25.30 -25.83
N VAL A 135 -13.48 24.94 -25.66
CA VAL A 135 -14.39 25.54 -24.66
C VAL A 135 -14.08 25.05 -23.24
N SER A 136 -13.43 23.89 -23.11
CA SER A 136 -13.04 23.32 -21.82
C SER A 136 -11.67 22.65 -21.89
N CYS A 137 -10.99 22.62 -20.74
CA CYS A 137 -9.69 21.97 -20.57
C CYS A 137 -9.83 20.44 -20.58
N SER A 138 -9.97 19.86 -21.78
CA SER A 138 -10.01 18.42 -21.99
C SER A 138 -8.89 17.94 -22.93
N LEU A 139 -8.33 16.77 -22.61
CA LEU A 139 -7.36 16.04 -23.44
C LEU A 139 -8.04 15.22 -24.56
N VAL A 140 -9.37 15.24 -24.62
CA VAL A 140 -10.15 14.58 -25.67
C VAL A 140 -10.31 15.52 -26.87
N ASN A 141 -9.99 15.04 -28.06
CA ASN A 141 -10.32 15.67 -29.35
C ASN A 141 -10.77 14.56 -30.33
N GLY A 142 -11.24 14.92 -31.53
CA GLY A 142 -11.72 13.94 -32.50
C GLY A 142 -10.67 12.90 -32.95
N LYS A 143 -9.37 13.17 -32.79
CA LYS A 143 -8.28 12.22 -33.09
C LYS A 143 -7.91 11.34 -31.88
N THR A 144 -8.03 11.86 -30.67
CA THR A 144 -7.61 11.20 -29.42
C THR A 144 -8.76 10.51 -28.70
N GLU A 145 -10.01 10.71 -29.13
CA GLU A 145 -11.21 10.13 -28.53
C GLU A 145 -11.14 8.61 -28.36
N SER A 146 -10.82 7.88 -29.42
CA SER A 146 -10.70 6.42 -29.39
C SER A 146 -9.60 5.95 -28.43
N ARG A 147 -8.48 6.69 -28.36
CA ARG A 147 -7.37 6.38 -27.44
C ARG A 147 -7.78 6.64 -26.00
N PHE A 148 -8.43 7.77 -25.73
CA PHE A 148 -8.97 8.10 -24.42
C PHE A 148 -9.93 7.01 -23.94
N LEU A 149 -10.83 6.55 -24.80
CA LEU A 149 -11.75 5.46 -24.51
C LEU A 149 -11.00 4.18 -24.10
N ILE A 150 -10.05 3.72 -24.91
CA ILE A 150 -9.26 2.51 -24.64
C ILE A 150 -8.44 2.65 -23.34
N LEU A 151 -7.78 3.79 -23.15
CA LEU A 151 -6.93 4.05 -21.98
C LEU A 151 -7.77 4.12 -20.69
N MET A 152 -8.93 4.75 -20.70
CA MET A 152 -9.81 4.84 -19.53
C MET A 152 -10.47 3.50 -19.20
N SER A 153 -10.95 2.78 -20.23
CA SER A 153 -11.53 1.44 -20.04
C SER A 153 -10.52 0.41 -19.54
N SER A 154 -9.28 0.46 -20.01
CA SER A 154 -8.22 -0.44 -19.50
C SER A 154 -7.83 -0.11 -18.05
N MET A 155 -7.83 1.16 -17.65
CA MET A 155 -7.63 1.54 -16.23
C MET A 155 -8.81 1.08 -15.35
N ALA A 156 -10.04 1.18 -15.85
CA ALA A 156 -11.20 0.64 -15.12
C ALA A 156 -11.09 -0.88 -14.93
N ALA A 157 -10.66 -1.61 -15.97
CA ALA A 157 -10.43 -3.05 -15.87
C ALA A 157 -9.32 -3.40 -14.87
N LEU A 158 -8.24 -2.61 -14.82
CA LEU A 158 -7.14 -2.77 -13.87
C LEU A 158 -7.62 -2.57 -12.41
N GLU A 159 -8.46 -1.58 -12.16
CA GLU A 159 -9.08 -1.33 -10.85
C GLU A 159 -9.96 -2.50 -10.40
N ILE A 160 -10.87 -2.96 -11.28
CA ILE A 160 -11.71 -4.14 -11.02
C ILE A 160 -10.83 -5.35 -10.70
N PHE A 161 -9.81 -5.61 -11.53
CA PHE A 161 -8.88 -6.71 -11.32
C PHE A 161 -8.18 -6.60 -9.95
N THR A 162 -7.70 -5.41 -9.58
CA THR A 162 -6.95 -5.19 -8.33
C THR A 162 -7.81 -5.50 -7.11
N VAL A 163 -9.07 -5.05 -7.07
CA VAL A 163 -10.00 -5.32 -5.96
C VAL A 163 -10.30 -6.81 -5.85
N LEU A 164 -10.65 -7.45 -6.98
CA LEU A 164 -10.95 -8.88 -7.01
C LEU A 164 -9.73 -9.70 -6.58
N TRP A 165 -8.55 -9.35 -7.07
CA TRP A 165 -7.30 -10.02 -6.75
C TRP A 165 -6.97 -9.94 -5.26
N LEU A 166 -7.12 -8.76 -4.64
CA LEU A 166 -6.94 -8.62 -3.19
C LEU A 166 -7.98 -9.38 -2.38
N GLY A 167 -9.23 -9.45 -2.86
CA GLY A 167 -10.27 -10.28 -2.24
C GLY A 167 -9.88 -11.77 -2.25
N VAL A 168 -9.45 -12.28 -3.40
CA VAL A 168 -8.94 -13.66 -3.53
C VAL A 168 -7.73 -13.88 -2.61
N LEU A 169 -6.80 -12.94 -2.57
CA LEU A 169 -5.61 -13.02 -1.72
C LEU A 169 -5.95 -13.06 -0.23
N TYR A 170 -6.94 -12.28 0.21
CA TYR A 170 -7.44 -12.29 1.57
C TYR A 170 -8.05 -13.66 1.94
N LEU A 171 -8.88 -14.21 1.06
CA LEU A 171 -9.49 -15.53 1.25
C LEU A 171 -8.43 -16.66 1.28
N ALA A 172 -7.46 -16.62 0.35
CA ALA A 172 -6.37 -17.59 0.28
C ALA A 172 -5.54 -17.58 1.58
N ASN A 173 -5.20 -16.40 2.09
CA ASN A 173 -4.49 -16.28 3.37
C ASN A 173 -5.30 -16.82 4.55
N ASN A 174 -6.62 -16.58 4.57
CA ASN A 174 -7.49 -17.11 5.62
C ASN A 174 -7.57 -18.65 5.59
N VAL A 175 -7.68 -19.24 4.41
CA VAL A 175 -7.66 -20.71 4.23
C VAL A 175 -6.32 -21.28 4.68
N HIS A 176 -5.21 -20.68 4.27
CA HIS A 176 -3.87 -21.11 4.66
C HIS A 176 -3.66 -21.05 6.18
N LEU A 177 -4.17 -20.00 6.82
CA LEU A 177 -4.13 -19.86 8.27
C LEU A 177 -4.96 -20.93 8.99
N LYS A 178 -6.12 -21.32 8.44
CA LYS A 178 -6.94 -22.41 8.99
C LYS A 178 -6.22 -23.77 8.87
N MET A 179 -5.59 -24.05 7.75
CA MET A 179 -4.81 -25.28 7.54
C MET A 179 -3.60 -25.36 8.50
N MET A 180 -2.90 -24.25 8.73
CA MET A 180 -1.80 -24.19 9.69
C MET A 180 -2.24 -24.36 11.15
N LYS A 181 -3.51 -24.10 11.47
CA LYS A 181 -4.07 -24.33 12.81
C LYS A 181 -4.40 -25.80 13.03
N SER A 182 -4.85 -26.53 12.00
CA SER A 182 -5.08 -27.99 12.12
C SER A 182 -3.77 -28.77 12.28
N GLU A 183 -2.66 -28.31 11.70
CA GLU A 183 -1.35 -28.97 11.80
C GLU A 183 -0.49 -28.42 12.95
N LEU A 184 -0.99 -28.57 14.19
CA LEU A 184 -0.52 -27.89 15.40
C LEU A 184 1.00 -28.01 15.70
N SER A 185 1.70 -29.03 15.18
CA SER A 185 3.10 -29.35 15.58
C SER A 185 4.20 -29.12 14.54
N ARG A 186 3.92 -28.74 13.27
CA ARG A 186 4.98 -28.68 12.23
C ARG A 186 5.44 -27.29 11.81
N HIS A 187 4.60 -26.27 11.95
CA HIS A 187 4.88 -24.96 11.36
C HIS A 187 5.62 -24.03 12.32
N LYS A 188 6.68 -23.39 11.82
CA LYS A 188 7.47 -22.40 12.58
C LYS A 188 6.59 -21.21 12.96
N LEU A 189 6.70 -20.74 14.20
CA LEU A 189 5.95 -19.57 14.71
C LEU A 189 6.06 -18.35 13.79
N THR A 190 7.23 -18.14 13.20
CA THR A 190 7.53 -17.06 12.23
C THR A 190 6.60 -17.07 11.02
N GLU A 191 6.28 -18.25 10.49
CA GLU A 191 5.43 -18.38 9.29
C GLU A 191 3.99 -17.95 9.59
N LYS A 192 3.46 -18.38 10.74
CA LYS A 192 2.13 -17.97 11.22
C LYS A 192 2.08 -16.46 11.45
N TYR A 193 3.14 -15.90 12.02
CA TYR A 193 3.24 -14.46 12.25
C TYR A 193 3.17 -13.66 10.94
N GLN A 194 3.96 -14.03 9.93
CA GLN A 194 4.01 -13.34 8.64
C GLN A 194 2.65 -13.36 7.91
N ILE A 195 1.96 -14.51 7.91
CA ILE A 195 0.64 -14.61 7.29
C ILE A 195 -0.39 -13.75 8.04
N CYS A 196 -0.39 -13.79 9.37
CA CYS A 196 -1.26 -12.94 10.19
C CYS A 196 -1.00 -11.46 9.96
N GLU A 197 0.27 -11.06 9.88
CA GLU A 197 0.67 -9.68 9.61
C GLU A 197 0.17 -9.23 8.24
N ASN A 198 0.36 -10.06 7.21
CA ASN A 198 -0.08 -9.78 5.85
C ASN A 198 -1.61 -9.71 5.74
N MET A 199 -2.35 -10.63 6.38
CA MET A 199 -3.82 -10.55 6.47
C MET A 199 -4.28 -9.24 7.11
N ARG A 200 -3.62 -8.81 8.19
CA ARG A 200 -3.93 -7.54 8.84
C ARG A 200 -3.59 -6.34 7.95
N ALA A 201 -2.47 -6.39 7.23
CA ALA A 201 -2.11 -5.34 6.27
C ALA A 201 -3.17 -5.23 5.17
N ILE A 202 -3.61 -6.35 4.59
CA ILE A 202 -4.68 -6.37 3.59
C ILE A 202 -5.98 -5.83 4.20
N ALA A 203 -6.38 -6.29 5.40
CA ALA A 203 -7.61 -5.83 6.06
C ALA A 203 -7.62 -4.31 6.34
N HIS A 204 -6.46 -3.72 6.64
CA HIS A 204 -6.34 -2.28 6.84
C HIS A 204 -6.37 -1.50 5.52
N VAL A 205 -5.72 -2.01 4.47
CA VAL A 205 -5.69 -1.39 3.14
C VAL A 205 -6.99 -1.55 2.37
N PHE A 206 -7.72 -2.65 2.58
CA PHE A 206 -8.93 -2.99 1.83
C PHE A 206 -10.01 -1.88 1.82
N PRO A 207 -10.41 -1.26 2.95
CA PRO A 207 -11.38 -0.16 2.91
C PRO A 207 -10.91 1.03 2.06
N ILE A 208 -9.60 1.34 2.09
CA ILE A 208 -9.02 2.41 1.27
C ILE A 208 -9.17 2.09 -0.21
N ILE A 209 -8.89 0.84 -0.59
CA ILE A 209 -8.99 0.37 -1.97
C ILE A 209 -10.44 0.30 -2.43
N VAL A 210 -11.37 -0.15 -1.58
CA VAL A 210 -12.80 -0.16 -1.92
C VAL A 210 -13.32 1.27 -2.11
N THR A 211 -12.97 2.20 -1.22
CA THR A 211 -13.30 3.62 -1.40
C THR A 211 -12.73 4.15 -2.71
N HIS A 212 -11.44 3.92 -2.98
CA HIS A 212 -10.81 4.32 -4.23
C HIS A 212 -11.56 3.76 -5.44
N PHE A 213 -11.81 2.45 -5.46
CA PHE A 213 -12.53 1.76 -6.51
C PHE A 213 -13.91 2.37 -6.77
N VAL A 214 -14.71 2.65 -5.75
CA VAL A 214 -16.07 3.20 -5.94
C VAL A 214 -16.04 4.54 -6.68
N PHE A 215 -15.20 5.49 -6.25
CA PHE A 215 -15.14 6.82 -6.86
C PHE A 215 -14.37 6.82 -8.20
N PHE A 216 -13.27 6.08 -8.28
CA PHE A 216 -12.47 6.00 -9.50
C PHE A 216 -13.20 5.21 -10.58
N CYS A 217 -13.75 4.04 -10.29
CA CYS A 217 -14.47 3.24 -11.28
C CYS A 217 -15.72 3.99 -11.78
N ALA A 218 -16.44 4.70 -10.91
CA ALA A 218 -17.54 5.56 -11.33
C ALA A 218 -17.10 6.59 -12.38
N THR A 219 -15.97 7.27 -12.15
CA THR A 219 -15.41 8.24 -13.12
C THR A 219 -14.88 7.55 -14.38
N LEU A 220 -14.09 6.48 -14.22
CA LEU A 220 -13.44 5.75 -15.31
C LEU A 220 -14.43 5.03 -16.24
N VAL A 221 -15.64 4.71 -15.76
CA VAL A 221 -16.72 4.12 -16.55
C VAL A 221 -17.62 5.20 -17.15
N ALA A 222 -17.98 6.22 -16.37
CA ALA A 222 -18.88 7.28 -16.82
C ALA A 222 -18.29 8.10 -17.98
N GLN A 223 -16.97 8.37 -17.98
CA GLN A 223 -16.31 9.14 -19.02
C GLN A 223 -16.32 8.44 -20.41
N PRO A 224 -15.95 7.14 -20.53
CA PRO A 224 -16.20 6.34 -21.72
C PRO A 224 -17.63 6.34 -22.23
N ILE A 225 -18.61 6.18 -21.33
CA ILE A 225 -20.03 6.17 -21.70
C ILE A 225 -20.43 7.53 -22.26
N ASN A 226 -20.04 8.62 -21.59
CA ASN A 226 -20.29 9.98 -22.08
C ASN A 226 -19.65 10.23 -23.45
N THR A 227 -18.42 9.76 -23.63
CA THR A 227 -17.70 9.83 -24.92
C THR A 227 -18.45 9.06 -26.01
N TYR A 228 -18.93 7.86 -25.72
CA TYR A 228 -19.72 7.08 -26.68
C TYR A 228 -21.06 7.76 -27.05
N LEU A 229 -21.70 8.44 -26.09
CA LEU A 229 -22.96 9.16 -26.29
C LEU A 229 -22.79 10.55 -26.96
N HIS A 230 -21.55 11.02 -27.12
CA HIS A 230 -21.22 12.33 -27.69
C HIS A 230 -21.89 12.57 -29.06
N ALA A 231 -22.08 11.51 -29.87
CA ALA A 231 -22.72 11.60 -31.19
C ALA A 231 -24.15 12.17 -31.17
N HIS A 232 -24.81 12.16 -30.00
CA HIS A 232 -26.19 12.63 -29.83
C HIS A 232 -26.30 13.88 -28.96
N GLN A 233 -25.18 14.45 -28.51
CA GLN A 233 -25.15 15.55 -27.55
C GLN A 233 -24.62 16.83 -28.19
N SER A 234 -25.09 17.98 -27.70
CA SER A 234 -24.41 19.24 -28.01
C SER A 234 -23.04 19.29 -27.34
N ALA A 235 -22.09 20.02 -27.93
CA ALA A 235 -20.75 20.19 -27.36
C ALA A 235 -20.78 20.75 -25.92
N TYR A 236 -21.77 21.60 -25.62
CA TYR A 236 -22.00 22.12 -24.28
C TYR A 236 -22.41 21.02 -23.28
N GLU A 237 -23.42 20.22 -23.62
CA GLU A 237 -23.89 19.12 -22.76
C GLU A 237 -22.78 18.10 -22.51
N PHE A 238 -22.01 17.77 -23.54
CA PHE A 238 -20.88 16.85 -23.42
C PHE A 238 -19.88 17.30 -22.35
N HIS A 239 -19.48 18.58 -22.37
CA HIS A 239 -18.52 19.12 -21.40
C HIS A 239 -19.09 19.23 -19.98
N VAL A 240 -20.36 19.63 -19.84
CA VAL A 240 -21.03 19.63 -18.53
C VAL A 240 -21.10 18.20 -17.96
N GLN A 241 -21.36 17.20 -18.79
CA GLN A 241 -21.38 15.81 -18.36
C GLN A 241 -20.00 15.29 -17.94
N ILE A 242 -18.93 15.66 -18.65
CA ILE A 242 -17.56 15.33 -18.22
C ILE A 242 -17.30 15.83 -16.79
N GLU A 243 -17.64 17.07 -16.48
CA GLU A 243 -17.35 17.64 -15.16
C GLU A 243 -18.29 17.10 -14.07
N THR A 244 -19.58 16.91 -14.37
CA THR A 244 -20.55 16.38 -13.40
C THR A 244 -20.36 14.89 -13.09
N LEU A 245 -19.78 14.12 -14.03
CA LEU A 245 -19.44 12.71 -13.85
C LEU A 245 -18.03 12.51 -13.27
N ASN A 246 -17.35 13.59 -12.89
CA ASN A 246 -16.04 13.52 -12.25
C ASN A 246 -16.19 13.40 -10.73
N PHE A 247 -16.05 12.17 -10.22
CA PHE A 247 -16.21 11.89 -8.79
C PHE A 247 -14.92 12.04 -7.97
N LEU A 248 -13.79 12.37 -8.61
CA LEU A 248 -12.48 12.49 -7.97
C LEU A 248 -12.42 13.56 -6.86
N PRO A 249 -13.08 14.74 -6.98
CA PRO A 249 -13.09 15.72 -5.88
C PRO A 249 -13.74 15.16 -4.60
N PHE A 250 -14.80 14.36 -4.75
CA PHE A 250 -15.45 13.70 -3.61
C PHE A 250 -14.54 12.65 -2.98
N TYR A 251 -13.80 11.89 -3.80
CA TYR A 251 -12.80 10.95 -3.28
C TYR A 251 -11.77 11.62 -2.37
N ALA A 252 -11.27 12.80 -2.77
CA ALA A 252 -10.28 13.54 -1.99
C ALA A 252 -10.82 13.96 -0.60
N LEU A 253 -12.13 14.21 -0.49
CA LEU A 253 -12.79 14.53 0.79
C LEU A 253 -13.11 13.29 1.62
N VAL A 254 -13.54 12.20 0.97
CA VAL A 254 -13.98 10.97 1.66
C VAL A 254 -12.79 10.15 2.18
N LEU A 255 -11.67 10.11 1.45
CA LEU A 255 -10.49 9.35 1.85
C LEU A 255 -9.97 9.69 3.27
N PRO A 256 -9.73 10.96 3.64
CA PRO A 256 -9.26 11.29 4.99
C PRO A 256 -10.29 10.93 6.08
N ILE A 257 -11.59 11.02 5.78
CA ILE A 257 -12.66 10.59 6.70
C ILE A 257 -12.57 9.08 6.93
N VAL A 258 -12.44 8.28 5.86
CA VAL A 258 -12.31 6.83 5.94
C VAL A 258 -11.06 6.43 6.74
N LEU A 259 -9.92 7.09 6.50
CA LEU A 259 -8.68 6.86 7.23
C LEU A 259 -8.81 7.21 8.71
N PHE A 260 -9.44 8.35 9.03
CA PHE A 260 -9.70 8.75 10.40
C PHE A 260 -10.57 7.73 11.13
N LEU A 261 -11.70 7.34 10.53
CA LEU A 261 -12.60 6.32 11.10
C LEU A 261 -11.89 4.99 11.29
N ARG A 262 -11.04 4.57 10.34
CA ARG A 262 -10.27 3.34 10.44
C ARG A 262 -9.27 3.39 11.60
N ASN A 263 -8.53 4.48 11.74
CA ASN A 263 -7.57 4.63 12.83
C ASN A 263 -8.26 4.61 14.21
N ARG A 264 -9.44 5.23 14.32
CA ARG A 264 -10.24 5.17 15.55
C ARG A 264 -10.75 3.77 15.83
N TRP A 265 -11.17 3.04 14.79
CA TRP A 265 -11.59 1.65 14.92
C TRP A 265 -10.46 0.74 15.41
N ASP A 266 -9.27 0.85 14.81
CA ASP A 266 -8.09 0.07 15.19
C ASP A 266 -7.68 0.35 16.66
N ALA A 267 -7.80 1.62 17.11
CA ALA A 267 -7.56 1.98 18.50
C ALA A 267 -8.58 1.34 19.48
N ILE A 268 -9.86 1.30 19.09
CA ILE A 268 -10.93 0.67 19.88
C ILE A 268 -10.74 -0.84 19.94
N GLU A 269 -10.46 -1.50 18.81
CA GLU A 269 -10.16 -2.94 18.78
C GLU A 269 -8.95 -3.29 19.66
N GLY A 270 -7.89 -2.48 19.61
CA GLY A 270 -6.73 -2.63 20.47
C GLY A 270 -7.06 -2.48 21.96
N ALA A 271 -7.89 -1.50 22.32
CA ALA A 271 -8.34 -1.31 23.70
C ALA A 271 -9.20 -2.47 24.21
N LEU A 272 -10.17 -2.93 23.41
CA LEU A 272 -11.03 -4.07 23.72
C LEU A 272 -10.21 -5.36 23.86
N GLY A 273 -9.24 -5.59 22.97
CA GLY A 273 -8.33 -6.72 23.05
C GLY A 273 -7.56 -6.77 24.38
N ARG A 274 -7.04 -5.62 24.84
CA ARG A 274 -6.36 -5.52 26.14
C ARG A 274 -7.30 -5.80 27.31
N VAL A 275 -8.52 -5.29 27.28
CA VAL A 275 -9.54 -5.56 28.33
C VAL A 275 -9.87 -7.04 28.37
N LEU A 276 -10.09 -7.68 27.22
CA LEU A 276 -10.47 -9.08 27.13
C LEU A 276 -9.35 -10.02 27.60
N VAL A 277 -8.09 -9.68 27.30
CA VAL A 277 -6.92 -10.39 27.87
C VAL A 277 -6.86 -10.25 29.38
N ARG A 278 -7.06 -9.04 29.93
CA ARG A 278 -7.08 -8.82 31.39
C ARG A 278 -8.23 -9.57 32.07
N LEU A 279 -9.42 -9.57 31.49
CA LEU A 279 -10.58 -10.32 32.03
C LEU A 279 -10.31 -11.83 32.00
N ARG A 280 -9.67 -12.32 30.94
CA ARG A 280 -9.29 -13.73 30.88
C ARG A 280 -8.24 -14.07 31.93
N LEU A 281 -7.19 -13.25 32.10
CA LEU A 281 -6.18 -13.48 33.13
C LEU A 281 -6.83 -13.50 34.53
N LYS A 282 -7.71 -12.55 34.83
CA LYS A 282 -8.47 -12.53 36.10
C LYS A 282 -9.34 -13.78 36.32
N ASN A 283 -9.91 -14.35 35.25
CA ASN A 283 -10.69 -15.58 35.35
C ASN A 283 -9.79 -16.82 35.52
N VAL A 284 -8.54 -16.78 35.07
CA VAL A 284 -7.55 -17.85 35.31
C VAL A 284 -6.92 -17.73 36.69
N ASP A 285 -6.95 -16.57 37.34
CA ASP A 285 -6.47 -16.41 38.73
C ASP A 285 -7.32 -17.18 39.77
N GLY A 286 -8.48 -17.74 39.38
CA GLY A 286 -9.21 -18.75 40.17
C GLY A 286 -8.65 -20.18 40.05
N GLU A 287 -7.72 -20.40 39.12
CA GLU A 287 -7.04 -21.65 38.75
C GLU A 287 -5.52 -21.37 38.70
N ALA A 288 -5.02 -20.70 39.74
CA ALA A 288 -3.70 -20.03 39.82
C ALA A 288 -2.46 -20.94 39.69
N ASP A 289 -2.61 -22.24 39.43
CA ASP A 289 -1.50 -23.21 39.36
C ASP A 289 -0.93 -23.32 37.93
N ASP A 290 -1.77 -23.39 36.90
CA ASP A 290 -1.33 -23.69 35.52
C ASP A 290 -0.56 -22.55 34.84
N GLY A 291 -0.89 -21.30 35.17
CA GLY A 291 -0.17 -20.13 34.65
C GLY A 291 1.26 -20.04 35.17
N GLN A 292 1.46 -20.36 36.46
CA GLN A 292 2.81 -20.46 37.04
C GLN A 292 3.58 -21.62 36.45
N ILE A 293 2.93 -22.77 36.23
CA ILE A 293 3.56 -23.94 35.59
C ILE A 293 4.05 -23.59 34.17
N TYR A 294 3.24 -22.87 33.37
CA TYR A 294 3.64 -22.47 32.02
C TYR A 294 4.82 -21.48 32.03
N PHE A 295 4.78 -20.44 32.88
CA PHE A 295 5.89 -19.49 32.99
C PHE A 295 7.16 -20.14 33.57
N GLN A 296 7.03 -21.08 34.51
CA GLN A 296 8.15 -21.89 34.99
C GLN A 296 8.75 -22.77 33.89
N GLN A 297 7.91 -23.45 33.09
CA GLN A 297 8.39 -24.25 31.97
C GLN A 297 9.14 -23.39 30.95
N LEU A 298 8.63 -22.19 30.68
CA LEU A 298 9.27 -21.23 29.78
C LEU A 298 10.62 -20.76 30.35
N SER A 299 10.67 -20.38 31.64
CA SER A 299 11.92 -19.94 32.28
C SER A 299 12.97 -21.05 32.29
N GLN A 300 12.56 -22.29 32.59
CA GLN A 300 13.44 -23.46 32.54
C GLN A 300 14.00 -23.71 31.13
N GLN A 301 13.22 -23.48 30.08
CA GLN A 301 13.72 -23.59 28.71
C GLN A 301 14.78 -22.51 28.39
N PHE A 302 14.58 -21.27 28.85
CA PHE A 302 15.57 -20.20 28.71
C PHE A 302 16.86 -20.49 29.49
N ASP A 303 16.76 -20.96 30.74
CA ASP A 303 17.92 -21.31 31.57
C ASP A 303 18.71 -22.49 30.97
N LYS A 304 18.01 -23.47 30.41
CA LYS A 304 18.62 -24.61 29.73
C LYS A 304 19.29 -24.23 28.41
N ALA A 305 18.76 -23.22 27.71
CA ALA A 305 19.42 -22.65 26.53
C ALA A 305 20.65 -21.82 26.92
N ALA A 306 20.56 -21.00 27.96
CA ALA A 306 21.66 -20.19 28.48
C ALA A 306 22.83 -21.07 28.97
N SER A 307 22.54 -22.13 29.73
CA SER A 307 23.56 -23.08 30.20
C SER A 307 24.24 -23.87 29.09
N ARG A 308 23.54 -24.18 27.98
CA ARG A 308 24.15 -24.80 26.79
C ARG A 308 25.01 -23.84 25.99
N SER A 309 24.73 -22.54 26.07
CA SER A 309 25.47 -21.51 25.35
C SER A 309 26.77 -21.09 26.03
N GLN A 310 27.03 -21.49 27.29
CA GLN A 310 28.33 -21.27 27.90
C GLN A 310 29.37 -22.15 27.20
N PRO A 311 30.34 -21.56 26.47
CA PRO A 311 31.43 -22.35 25.92
C PRO A 311 32.15 -22.99 27.10
N LYS A 312 32.32 -24.32 27.05
CA LYS A 312 33.28 -25.03 27.92
C LYS A 312 34.64 -24.39 27.69
N ARG A 313 34.98 -23.34 28.44
CA ARG A 313 36.34 -22.92 28.70
C ARG A 313 36.97 -24.09 29.45
N ARG A 314 37.44 -25.08 28.69
CA ARG A 314 38.35 -26.09 29.19
C ARG A 314 39.52 -25.34 29.80
N ALA A 315 39.62 -25.41 31.12
CA ALA A 315 40.82 -25.09 31.86
C ALA A 315 41.95 -26.01 31.33
N ALA A 316 42.65 -25.54 30.31
CA ALA A 316 43.96 -26.00 29.92
C ALA A 316 44.95 -24.88 30.30
N LEU A 317 45.13 -24.69 31.61
CA LEU A 317 46.13 -23.80 32.19
C LEU A 317 46.68 -24.50 33.44
N GLY A 318 47.36 -25.62 33.17
CA GLY A 318 48.04 -26.43 34.15
C GLY A 318 49.02 -27.34 33.42
N GLY A 319 50.27 -26.90 33.28
CA GLY A 319 51.36 -27.74 32.80
C GLY A 319 51.99 -27.28 31.48
N PHE A 320 52.68 -26.13 31.49
CA PHE A 320 53.84 -25.92 30.60
C PHE A 320 54.96 -25.29 31.42
N GLY A 321 55.51 -26.10 32.32
CA GLY A 321 56.84 -25.90 32.86
C GLY A 321 57.86 -26.50 31.89
N LEU A 322 58.85 -25.68 31.51
CA LEU A 322 60.24 -26.04 31.24
C LEU A 322 60.50 -27.41 30.59
N LEU A 323 60.98 -27.42 29.35
CA LEU A 323 62.26 -28.08 29.01
C LEU A 323 62.70 -27.76 27.57
N PHE A 324 63.89 -27.16 27.48
CA PHE A 324 64.98 -27.49 26.56
C PHE A 324 65.10 -26.87 25.13
N THR A 325 66.21 -26.12 25.03
CA THR A 325 67.29 -26.17 23.99
C THR A 325 67.13 -25.52 22.62
N GLN A 326 67.70 -24.31 22.51
CA GLN A 326 69.00 -24.02 21.84
C GLN A 326 69.49 -24.98 20.72
N ARG A 327 69.46 -24.52 19.46
CA ARG A 327 70.48 -24.70 18.37
C ARG A 327 70.02 -23.89 17.13
N VAL A 328 70.69 -22.80 16.73
CA VAL A 328 71.88 -22.69 15.84
C VAL A 328 71.59 -22.96 14.35
N GLY A 329 71.97 -22.00 13.49
CA GLY A 329 72.10 -22.09 12.01
C GLY A 329 71.13 -21.13 11.29
N GLN A 330 71.48 -19.91 10.85
CA GLN A 330 72.52 -19.45 9.92
C GLN A 330 72.38 -19.98 8.47
N ALA A 331 72.61 -19.07 7.51
CA ALA A 331 72.59 -19.16 6.04
C ALA A 331 71.23 -18.86 5.39
N GLY A 332 71.10 -17.91 4.47
CA GLY A 332 72.05 -17.00 3.82
C GLY A 332 71.29 -16.04 2.92
#